data_AF-G8FGN9-F1
#
_entry.id   AF-G8FGN9-F1
#
_cell.length_a   1.000
_cell.length_b   1.000
_cell.length_c   1.000
_cell.angle_alpha   90.00
_cell.angle_beta   90.00
_cell.angle_gamma   90.00
#
_symmetry.space_group_name_H-M   'P 1'
#
loop_
_entity.id
_entity.type
_entity.pdbx_description
1 polymer ?
#
loop_
_entity_poly.entity_id
_entity_poly.type
_entity_poly.pdbx_seq_one_letter_code
_entity_poly.pdbx_strand_id
1 'polypeptide(L)'
;KIYNYFPYPYFVSVVHLFVGVVYCLVSWAVGLPKRAPIDSKLLKLLIPVAVCHALGHVTSNVSFAAVAVSFAHTIKALEPFFNAAASQFILGQQIPFTLWLSLAPVVIGVSMASLTELSFNWTGFISAMISNISFTYRSIYSKKAM
;
A
#
# COMPACT_ATOMS: atom_id res chain seq x y z
N LYS A 1 -17.66 -3.78 -10.01
CA LYS A 1 -16.27 -3.24 -9.92
C LYS A 1 -15.96 -2.50 -11.22
N ILE A 2 -15.20 -1.40 -11.20
CA ILE A 2 -14.82 -0.68 -12.44
C ILE A 2 -14.12 -1.59 -13.45
N TYR A 3 -13.30 -2.52 -12.95
CA TYR A 3 -12.59 -3.50 -13.77
C TYR A 3 -13.47 -4.54 -14.49
N ASN A 4 -14.77 -4.61 -14.16
CA ASN A 4 -15.71 -5.41 -14.94
C ASN A 4 -16.04 -4.76 -16.30
N TYR A 5 -15.93 -3.43 -16.39
CA TYR A 5 -16.22 -2.65 -17.59
C TYR A 5 -14.94 -2.15 -18.27
N PHE A 6 -13.87 -1.92 -17.49
CA PHE A 6 -12.60 -1.40 -17.99
C PHE A 6 -11.41 -2.14 -17.35
N PRO A 7 -10.98 -3.29 -17.90
CA PRO A 7 -10.03 -4.22 -17.28
C PRO A 7 -8.56 -3.83 -17.44
N TYR A 8 -8.22 -2.54 -17.26
CA TYR A 8 -6.85 -2.02 -17.41
C TYR A 8 -6.32 -1.43 -16.09
N PRO A 9 -5.94 -2.25 -15.09
CA PRO A 9 -5.55 -1.78 -13.76
C PRO A 9 -4.33 -0.86 -13.75
N TYR A 10 -3.36 -1.06 -14.64
CA TYR A 10 -2.20 -0.19 -14.77
C TYR A 10 -2.58 1.22 -15.24
N PHE A 11 -3.43 1.31 -16.27
CA PHE A 11 -3.90 2.60 -16.78
C PHE A 11 -4.73 3.34 -15.74
N VAL A 12 -5.69 2.66 -15.11
CA VAL A 12 -6.50 3.23 -14.02
C VAL A 12 -5.61 3.75 -12.88
N SER A 13 -4.54 3.03 -12.54
CA SER A 13 -3.58 3.45 -11.53
C SER A 13 -2.88 4.76 -11.87
N VAL A 14 -2.41 4.90 -13.12
CA VAL A 14 -1.76 6.13 -13.59
C VAL A 14 -2.74 7.29 -13.58
N VAL A 15 -3.98 7.08 -14.04
CA VAL A 15 -5.02 8.11 -14.02
C VAL A 15 -5.32 8.59 -12.60
N HIS A 16 -5.47 7.69 -11.62
CA HIS A 16 -5.69 8.08 -10.23
C HIS A 16 -4.57 9.00 -9.69
N LEU A 17 -3.30 8.63 -9.95
CA LEU A 17 -2.15 9.42 -9.51
C LEU A 17 -2.06 10.75 -10.27
N PHE A 18 -2.34 10.75 -11.57
CA PHE A 18 -2.35 11.96 -12.39
C PHE A 18 -3.41 12.97 -11.92
N VAL A 19 -4.62 12.51 -11.66
CA VAL A 19 -5.70 13.35 -11.09
C VAL A 19 -5.27 13.92 -9.73
N GLY A 20 -4.60 13.12 -8.89
CA GLY A 20 -4.03 13.59 -7.63
C GLY A 20 -2.98 14.70 -7.82
N VAL A 21 -2.08 14.56 -8.80
CA VAL A 21 -1.09 15.60 -9.14
C VAL A 21 -1.77 16.88 -9.60
N VAL A 22 -2.74 16.79 -10.51
CA VAL A 22 -3.51 17.96 -10.99
C VAL A 22 -4.20 18.65 -9.81
N TYR A 23 -4.85 17.89 -8.93
CA TYR A 23 -5.49 18.41 -7.73
C TYR A 23 -4.51 19.17 -6.83
N CYS A 24 -3.32 18.62 -6.56
CA CYS A 24 -2.29 19.27 -5.76
C CYS A 24 -1.77 20.57 -6.41
N LEU A 25 -1.56 20.58 -7.73
CA LEU A 25 -1.10 21.76 -8.46
C LEU A 25 -2.15 22.88 -8.44
N VAL A 26 -3.43 22.55 -8.66
CA VAL A 26 -4.54 23.52 -8.57
C VAL A 26 -4.65 24.06 -7.14
N SER A 27 -4.55 23.20 -6.13
CA SER A 27 -4.59 23.61 -4.72
C SER A 27 -3.47 24.59 -4.39
N TRP A 28 -2.24 24.33 -4.86
CA TRP A 28 -1.12 25.25 -4.69
C TRP A 28 -1.27 26.56 -5.48
N ALA A 29 -1.93 26.55 -6.65
CA ALA A 29 -2.22 27.77 -7.40
C ALA A 29 -3.23 28.68 -6.67
N VAL A 30 -4.18 28.10 -5.93
CA VAL A 30 -5.16 28.82 -5.09
C VAL A 30 -4.59 29.22 -3.72
N GLY A 31 -3.39 28.73 -3.36
CA GLY A 31 -2.69 29.11 -2.13
C GLY A 31 -3.08 28.32 -0.87
N LEU A 32 -3.87 27.24 -1.01
CA LEU A 32 -4.30 26.37 0.09
C LEU A 32 -4.08 24.90 -0.29
N PRO A 33 -3.32 24.09 0.47
CA PRO A 33 -2.51 24.42 1.65
C PRO A 33 -1.20 25.16 1.28
N LYS A 34 -0.58 25.82 2.27
CA LYS A 34 0.73 26.47 2.10
C LYS A 34 1.74 25.46 1.52
N ARG A 35 2.34 25.82 0.39
CA ARG A 35 3.35 25.00 -0.29
C ARG A 35 4.56 24.82 0.64
N ALA A 36 4.93 23.57 0.90
CA ALA A 36 6.17 23.25 1.62
C ALA A 36 7.40 23.67 0.78
N PRO A 37 8.49 24.13 1.40
CA PRO A 37 9.71 24.47 0.67
C PRO A 37 10.25 23.21 -0.01
N ILE A 38 10.36 23.26 -1.34
CA ILE A 38 10.91 22.15 -2.13
C ILE A 38 12.43 22.27 -2.11
N ASP A 39 13.07 21.46 -1.26
CA ASP A 39 14.52 21.30 -1.22
C ASP A 39 14.94 20.04 -2.00
N SER A 40 16.10 20.09 -2.65
CA SER A 40 16.70 18.96 -3.34
C SER A 40 16.99 17.78 -2.39
N LYS A 41 17.34 18.07 -1.13
CA LYS A 41 17.52 17.03 -0.10
C LYS A 41 16.20 16.34 0.23
N LEU A 42 15.13 17.11 0.40
CA LEU A 42 13.79 16.59 0.63
C LEU A 42 13.31 15.72 -0.54
N LEU A 43 13.52 16.18 -1.77
CA LEU A 43 13.14 15.42 -2.96
C LEU A 43 13.87 14.07 -3.02
N LYS A 44 15.17 14.03 -2.73
CA LYS A 44 15.96 12.78 -2.66
C LYS A 44 15.43 11.82 -1.59
N LEU A 45 15.01 12.34 -0.43
CA LEU A 45 14.40 11.53 0.64
C LEU A 45 13.02 10.98 0.25
N LEU A 46 12.26 11.71 -0.57
CA LEU A 46 10.92 11.33 -1.02
C LEU A 46 10.92 10.33 -2.18
N ILE A 47 11.99 10.22 -2.98
CA ILE A 47 12.09 9.25 -4.09
C ILE A 47 11.73 7.81 -3.64
N PRO A 48 12.36 7.22 -2.60
CA PRO A 48 12.01 5.86 -2.19
C PRO A 48 10.55 5.76 -1.69
N VAL A 49 10.04 6.79 -1.03
CA VAL A 49 8.63 6.85 -0.59
C VAL A 49 7.69 6.81 -1.79
N ALA A 50 7.99 7.59 -2.83
CA ALA A 50 7.19 7.68 -4.06
C ALA A 50 7.22 6.35 -4.84
N VAL A 51 8.38 5.70 -4.97
CA VAL A 51 8.51 4.40 -5.63
C VAL A 51 7.69 3.33 -4.89
N CYS A 52 7.85 3.23 -3.57
CA CYS A 52 7.08 2.29 -2.76
C CYS A 52 5.57 2.58 -2.83
N HIS A 53 5.16 3.86 -2.86
CA HIS A 53 3.77 4.23 -3.03
C HIS A 53 3.22 3.82 -4.39
N ALA A 54 3.92 4.13 -5.48
CA ALA A 54 3.51 3.80 -6.83
C ALA A 54 3.37 2.28 -7.01
N LEU A 55 4.35 1.51 -6.53
CA LEU A 55 4.32 0.05 -6.59
C LEU A 55 3.16 -0.53 -5.80
N GLY A 56 2.95 -0.07 -4.56
CA GLY A 56 1.84 -0.51 -3.73
C GLY A 56 0.47 -0.13 -4.31
N HIS A 57 0.36 1.05 -4.91
CA HIS A 57 -0.87 1.53 -5.53
C HIS A 57 -1.24 0.71 -6.77
N VAL A 58 -0.28 0.48 -7.68
CA VAL A 58 -0.50 -0.33 -8.88
C VAL A 58 -0.86 -1.76 -8.52
N THR A 59 -0.11 -2.40 -7.61
CA THR A 59 -0.37 -3.79 -7.22
C THR A 59 -1.68 -3.95 -6.45
N SER A 60 -2.11 -2.93 -5.69
CA SER A 60 -3.47 -2.90 -5.10
C SER A 60 -4.56 -2.90 -6.17
N ASN A 61 -4.39 -2.09 -7.23
CA ASN A 61 -5.35 -2.03 -8.33
C ASN A 61 -5.38 -3.32 -9.17
N VAL A 62 -4.22 -3.97 -9.36
CA VAL A 62 -4.16 -5.31 -9.97
C VAL A 62 -4.94 -6.32 -9.12
N SER A 63 -4.82 -6.26 -7.79
CA SER A 63 -5.60 -7.13 -6.89
C SER A 63 -7.11 -6.89 -7.04
N PHE A 64 -7.55 -5.62 -7.05
CA PHE A 64 -8.97 -5.29 -7.25
C PHE A 64 -9.54 -5.72 -8.60
N ALA A 65 -8.69 -5.82 -9.62
CA ALA A 65 -9.08 -6.35 -10.92
C ALA A 65 -9.19 -7.89 -10.92
N ALA A 66 -8.33 -8.57 -10.14
CA ALA A 66 -8.22 -10.02 -10.15
C ALA A 66 -9.14 -10.75 -9.17
N VAL A 67 -9.45 -10.16 -8.00
CA VAL A 67 -10.25 -10.80 -6.93
C VAL A 67 -11.36 -9.90 -6.40
N ALA A 68 -12.28 -10.40 -5.57
CA ALA A 68 -13.24 -9.57 -4.85
C ALA A 68 -12.56 -8.41 -4.11
N VAL A 69 -13.13 -7.20 -4.20
CA VAL A 69 -12.55 -6.01 -3.54
C VAL A 69 -12.55 -6.19 -2.02
N SER A 70 -13.61 -6.79 -1.48
CA SER A 70 -13.67 -7.22 -0.08
C SER A 70 -12.50 -8.15 0.28
N PHE A 71 -12.26 -9.19 -0.52
CA PHE A 71 -11.16 -10.11 -0.28
C PHE A 71 -9.77 -9.44 -0.40
N ALA A 72 -9.58 -8.57 -1.38
CA ALA A 72 -8.35 -7.78 -1.49
C ALA A 72 -8.09 -6.95 -0.23
N HIS A 73 -9.14 -6.32 0.34
CA HIS A 73 -9.02 -5.62 1.62
C HIS A 73 -8.76 -6.56 2.80
N THR A 74 -9.34 -7.77 2.80
CA THR A 74 -9.03 -8.80 3.79
C THR A 74 -7.54 -9.16 3.76
N ILE A 75 -6.93 -9.40 2.60
CA ILE A 75 -5.49 -9.67 2.50
C ILE A 75 -4.68 -8.46 2.96
N LYS A 76 -5.13 -7.24 2.63
CA LYS A 76 -4.46 -6.00 3.02
C LYS A 76 -4.50 -5.73 4.53
N ALA A 77 -5.39 -6.40 5.27
CA ALA A 77 -5.37 -6.38 6.73
C ALA A 77 -4.08 -6.98 7.34
N LEU A 78 -3.24 -7.64 6.54
CA LEU A 78 -1.90 -8.10 6.95
C LEU A 78 -0.84 -7.00 6.98
N GLU A 79 -1.11 -5.77 6.54
CA GLU A 79 -0.17 -4.64 6.64
C GLU A 79 0.49 -4.48 8.03
N PRO A 80 -0.22 -4.55 9.19
CA PRO A 80 0.41 -4.53 10.52
C PRO A 80 1.40 -5.68 10.77
N PHE A 81 1.15 -6.88 10.22
CA PHE A 81 2.11 -7.99 10.31
C PHE A 81 3.40 -7.68 9.56
N PHE A 82 3.29 -7.17 8.33
CA PHE A 82 4.47 -6.76 7.56
C PHE A 82 5.23 -5.61 8.20
N ASN A 83 4.52 -4.65 8.80
CA ASN A 83 5.14 -3.56 9.57
C ASN A 83 5.93 -4.09 10.76
N ALA A 84 5.36 -4.99 11.57
CA ALA A 84 6.06 -5.59 12.72
C ALA A 84 7.27 -6.42 12.27
N ALA A 85 7.13 -7.21 11.21
CA ALA A 85 8.22 -7.99 10.63
C ALA A 85 9.37 -7.10 10.12
N ALA A 86 9.05 -6.03 9.38
CA ALA A 86 10.05 -5.10 8.90
C ALA A 86 10.73 -4.35 10.05
N SER A 87 9.99 -3.91 11.06
CA SER A 87 10.57 -3.29 12.26
C SER A 87 11.54 -4.23 12.98
N GLN A 88 11.18 -5.49 13.17
CA GLN A 88 12.03 -6.43 13.90
C GLN A 88 13.23 -6.92 13.08
N PHE A 89 12.99 -7.41 11.88
CA PHE A 89 14.00 -8.12 11.10
C PHE A 89 14.83 -7.22 10.18
N ILE A 90 14.32 -6.04 9.81
CA ILE A 90 15.05 -5.11 8.92
C ILE A 90 15.61 -3.93 9.70
N LEU A 91 14.81 -3.33 10.60
CA LEU A 91 15.25 -2.19 11.41
C LEU A 91 15.92 -2.60 12.74
N GLY A 92 15.85 -3.89 13.13
CA GLY A 92 16.44 -4.39 14.38
C GLY A 92 15.72 -3.94 15.65
N GLN A 93 14.48 -3.45 15.55
CA GLN A 93 13.70 -3.01 16.70
C GLN A 93 13.08 -4.21 17.41
N GLN A 94 13.29 -4.33 18.72
CA GLN A 94 12.68 -5.42 19.49
C GLN A 94 11.16 -5.21 19.57
N ILE A 95 10.39 -6.15 19.02
CA ILE A 95 8.94 -6.15 19.11
C ILE A 95 8.53 -7.14 20.22
N PRO A 96 7.71 -6.71 21.19
CA PRO A 96 7.33 -7.57 22.30
C PRO A 96 6.54 -8.78 21.80
N PHE A 97 6.76 -9.94 22.44
CA PHE A 97 6.09 -11.18 22.07
C PHE A 97 4.55 -11.07 22.12
N THR A 98 4.01 -10.26 23.02
CA THR A 98 2.57 -9.97 23.10
C THR A 98 2.02 -9.32 21.83
N LEU A 99 2.81 -8.48 21.14
CA LEU A 99 2.40 -7.90 19.85
C LEU A 99 2.37 -8.97 18.77
N TRP A 100 3.36 -9.87 18.72
CA TRP A 100 3.34 -11.01 17.80
C TRP A 100 2.13 -11.93 18.02
N LEU A 101 1.78 -12.20 19.27
CA LEU A 101 0.56 -12.94 19.62
C LEU A 101 -0.72 -12.20 19.16
N SER A 102 -0.76 -10.87 19.26
CA SER A 102 -1.91 -10.09 18.79
C SER A 102 -2.09 -10.13 17.26
N LEU A 103 -1.01 -10.35 16.52
CA LEU A 103 -1.04 -10.49 15.05
C LEU A 103 -1.45 -11.89 14.59
N ALA A 104 -1.25 -12.91 15.42
CA ALA A 104 -1.63 -14.30 15.11
C ALA A 104 -3.09 -14.45 14.66
N PRO A 105 -4.12 -13.93 15.36
CA PRO A 105 -5.51 -14.06 14.91
C PRO A 105 -5.77 -13.34 13.58
N VAL A 106 -5.05 -12.25 13.28
CA VAL A 106 -5.15 -11.56 11.98
C VAL A 106 -4.63 -12.46 10.86
N VAL A 107 -3.45 -13.05 11.03
CA VAL A 107 -2.86 -13.98 10.06
C VAL A 107 -3.74 -15.20 9.84
N ILE A 108 -4.27 -15.78 10.92
CA ILE A 108 -5.19 -16.92 10.86
C ILE A 108 -6.48 -16.54 10.12
N GLY A 109 -7.09 -15.40 10.46
CA GLY A 109 -8.31 -14.92 9.82
C GLY A 109 -8.14 -14.71 8.31
N VAL A 110 -7.04 -14.09 7.88
CA VAL A 110 -6.75 -13.90 6.46
C VAL A 110 -6.46 -15.22 5.75
N SER A 111 -5.78 -16.16 6.42
CA SER A 111 -5.55 -17.51 5.89
C SER A 111 -6.85 -18.26 5.68
N MET A 112 -7.74 -18.26 6.67
CA MET A 112 -9.07 -18.88 6.58
C MET A 112 -9.91 -18.24 5.48
N ALA A 113 -9.95 -16.91 5.39
CA ALA A 113 -10.66 -16.21 4.32
C ALA A 113 -10.10 -16.56 2.94
N SER A 114 -8.78 -16.72 2.81
CA SER A 114 -8.15 -17.09 1.54
C SER A 114 -8.49 -18.51 1.09
N LEU A 115 -8.68 -19.44 2.03
CA LEU A 115 -9.05 -20.82 1.74
C LEU A 115 -10.52 -20.97 1.32
N THR A 116 -11.40 -20.07 1.75
CA THR A 116 -12.85 -20.16 1.52
C THR A 116 -13.37 -19.17 0.48
N GLU A 117 -12.55 -18.24 0.02
CA GLU A 117 -12.95 -17.21 -0.94
C GLU A 117 -13.18 -17.81 -2.35
N LEU A 118 -14.41 -17.70 -2.85
CA LEU A 118 -14.77 -18.17 -4.20
C LEU A 118 -14.02 -17.44 -5.31
N SER A 119 -13.71 -16.15 -5.10
CA SER A 119 -12.99 -15.34 -6.07
C SER A 119 -11.47 -15.44 -5.95
N PHE A 120 -10.93 -16.40 -5.19
CA PHE A 120 -9.50 -16.53 -4.96
C PHE A 120 -8.73 -16.68 -6.28
N ASN A 121 -7.69 -15.86 -6.44
CA ASN A 121 -6.78 -15.92 -7.56
C ASN A 121 -5.36 -15.57 -7.10
N TRP A 122 -4.38 -16.37 -7.50
CA TRP A 122 -2.98 -16.19 -7.09
C TRP A 122 -2.42 -14.82 -7.48
N THR A 123 -2.73 -14.31 -8.66
CA THR A 123 -2.28 -12.98 -9.10
C THR A 123 -2.86 -11.90 -8.19
N GLY A 124 -4.16 -11.98 -7.85
CA GLY A 124 -4.79 -11.02 -6.96
C GLY A 124 -4.31 -11.11 -5.52
N PHE A 125 -4.03 -12.32 -5.04
CA PHE A 125 -3.46 -12.57 -3.72
C PHE A 125 -2.04 -12.03 -3.60
N ILE A 126 -1.14 -12.44 -4.52
CA ILE A 126 0.27 -12.02 -4.52
C ILE A 126 0.38 -10.50 -4.70
N SER A 127 -0.41 -9.90 -5.59
CA SER A 127 -0.40 -8.44 -5.79
C SER A 127 -0.89 -7.68 -4.54
N ALA A 128 -1.89 -8.18 -3.81
CA ALA A 128 -2.28 -7.62 -2.52
C ALA A 128 -1.15 -7.74 -1.48
N MET A 129 -0.46 -8.88 -1.41
CA MET A 129 0.68 -9.09 -0.51
C MET A 129 1.85 -8.15 -0.81
N ILE A 130 2.19 -7.98 -2.10
CA ILE A 130 3.21 -7.02 -2.54
C ILE A 130 2.80 -5.59 -2.14
N SER A 131 1.51 -5.26 -2.21
CA SER A 131 1.04 -3.94 -1.81
C SER A 131 1.26 -3.67 -0.31
N ASN A 132 1.06 -4.67 0.56
CA ASN A 132 1.33 -4.54 1.99
C ASN A 132 2.80 -4.27 2.26
N ILE A 133 3.68 -5.06 1.65
CA ILE A 133 5.14 -4.88 1.77
C ILE A 133 5.54 -3.48 1.29
N SER A 134 5.02 -3.06 0.14
CA SER A 134 5.33 -1.75 -0.45
C SER A 134 4.88 -0.60 0.44
N PHE A 135 3.67 -0.68 1.01
CA PHE A 135 3.16 0.34 1.92
C PHE A 135 3.87 0.34 3.27
N THR A 136 4.32 -0.83 3.75
CA THR A 136 5.23 -0.92 4.90
C THR A 136 6.53 -0.17 4.65
N TYR A 137 7.22 -0.43 3.54
CA TYR A 137 8.45 0.30 3.21
C TYR A 137 8.19 1.80 3.02
N ARG A 138 7.10 2.17 2.34
CA ARG A 138 6.67 3.58 2.21
C ARG A 138 6.54 4.24 3.58
N SER A 139 5.90 3.57 4.54
CA SER A 139 5.72 4.07 5.91
C SER A 139 7.08 4.24 6.62
N ILE A 140 7.97 3.27 6.51
CA ILE A 140 9.32 3.32 7.10
C ILE A 140 10.14 4.48 6.53
N TYR A 141 10.18 4.62 5.20
CA TYR A 141 10.93 5.72 4.55
C TYR A 141 10.27 7.08 4.82
N SER A 142 8.93 7.14 4.87
CA SER A 142 8.22 8.39 5.17
C SER A 142 8.54 8.89 6.59
N LYS A 143 8.65 8.00 7.58
CA LYS A 143 9.06 8.36 8.94
C LYS A 143 10.51 8.84 9.03
N LYS A 144 11.37 8.50 8.06
CA LYS A 144 12.75 9.00 7.99
C LYS A 144 12.87 10.32 7.22
N ALA A 145 11.89 10.63 6.37
CA ALA A 145 11.88 11.82 5.52
C ALA A 145 11.17 13.03 6.16
N MET A 146 10.35 12.79 7.19
CA MET A 146 9.68 13.78 8.03
C MET A 146 10.44 13.96 9.33
#